data_AF-A0A7X5ZYS6-F1
#
_entry.id   AF-A0A7X5ZYS6-F1
#
_cell.length_a   1.000
_cell.length_b   1.000
_cell.length_c   1.000
_cell.angle_alpha   90.00
_cell.angle_beta   90.00
_cell.angle_gamma   90.00
#
_symmetry.space_group_name_H-M   'P 1'
#
loop_
_entity.id
_entity.type
_entity.pdbx_description
1 polymer ?
#
loop_
_entity_poly.entity_id
_entity_poly.type
_entity_poly.pdbx_seq_one_letter_code
_entity_poly.pdbx_strand_id
1 'polypeptide(L)' 'MASVDVPACPVCGELGVPILYGLPTRVAREAAAAGKVRLFGCVVPPEPDQWTCSQNHTWRAGDDETLIAAIDAAMGRG' A
#
# COMPACT_ATOMS: atom_id res chain seq x y z
N MET A 1 18.20 -6.19 -3.83
CA MET A 1 16.79 -5.80 -3.64
C MET A 1 16.80 -4.54 -2.81
N ALA A 2 16.44 -3.39 -3.40
CA ALA A 2 16.30 -2.16 -2.64
C ALA A 2 15.21 -2.40 -1.58
N SER A 3 15.56 -2.25 -0.31
CA SER A 3 14.58 -2.35 0.77
C SER A 3 13.76 -1.08 0.73
N VAL A 4 12.49 -1.19 0.33
CA VAL A 4 11.55 -0.07 0.43
C VAL A 4 11.32 0.17 1.92
N ASP A 5 11.48 1.41 2.38
CA ASP A 5 11.29 1.78 3.79
C ASP A 5 9.78 1.79 4.10
N VAL A 6 9.26 0.63 4.51
CA VAL A 6 7.84 0.44 4.82
C VAL A 6 7.56 0.99 6.23
N PRO A 7 6.64 1.97 6.38
CA PRO A 7 6.34 2.53 7.69
C PRO A 7 5.61 1.53 8.58
N ALA A 8 5.90 1.59 9.88
CA ALA A 8 5.15 0.86 10.90
C ALA A 8 3.80 1.55 11.20
N CYS A 9 2.81 0.75 11.57
CA CYS A 9 1.51 1.23 11.99
C CYS A 9 1.64 2.04 13.30
N PRO A 10 1.12 3.28 13.37
CA PRO A 10 1.24 4.10 14.57
C PRO A 10 0.38 3.61 15.74
N VAL A 11 -0.54 2.67 15.49
CA VAL A 11 -1.46 2.14 16.51
C VAL A 11 -0.96 0.82 17.10
N CYS A 12 -0.50 -0.11 16.27
CA CYS A 12 -0.15 -1.47 16.71
C CYS A 12 1.29 -1.90 16.39
N GLY A 13 2.08 -1.07 15.69
CA GLY A 13 3.48 -1.36 15.37
C GLY A 13 3.73 -2.35 14.23
N GLU A 14 2.68 -2.95 13.67
CA GLU A 14 2.77 -3.86 12.51
C GLU A 14 3.28 -3.14 11.25
N LEU A 15 3.91 -3.89 10.34
CA LEU A 15 4.37 -3.33 9.06
C LEU A 15 3.20 -2.92 8.16
N GLY A 16 3.37 -1.79 7.48
CA GLY A 16 2.42 -1.28 6.51
C GLY A 16 2.34 -2.13 5.23
N VAL A 17 1.13 -2.22 4.69
CA VAL A 17 0.83 -2.70 3.35
C VAL A 17 0.33 -1.50 2.55
N PRO A 18 0.89 -1.20 1.37
CA PRO A 18 0.48 -0.04 0.59
C PRO A 18 -0.98 -0.18 0.15
N ILE A 19 -1.71 0.93 0.15
CA ILE A 19 -3.08 1.01 -0.36
C ILE A 19 -3.03 1.44 -1.83
N LEU A 20 -3.71 0.69 -2.69
CA LEU A 20 -3.91 1.01 -4.10
C LEU A 20 -5.37 1.34 -4.37
N TYR A 21 -5.62 2.59 -4.73
CA TYR A 21 -6.92 3.08 -5.18
C TYR A 21 -7.11 2.90 -6.69
N GLY A 22 -8.36 3.01 -7.12
CA GLY A 22 -8.73 2.99 -8.54
C GLY A 22 -9.19 1.61 -9.01
N LEU A 23 -9.34 1.47 -10.33
CA LEU A 23 -9.72 0.20 -10.95
C LEU A 23 -8.50 -0.74 -11.00
N PRO A 24 -8.49 -1.89 -10.30
CA PRO A 24 -7.32 -2.73 -10.25
C PRO A 24 -7.07 -3.45 -11.59
N THR A 25 -5.81 -3.52 -11.99
CA THR A 25 -5.33 -4.42 -13.05
C THR A 25 -5.34 -5.88 -12.56
N ARG A 26 -5.10 -6.85 -13.46
CA ARG A 26 -4.94 -8.25 -13.06
C ARG A 26 -3.78 -8.44 -12.07
N VAL A 27 -2.63 -7.83 -12.35
CA VAL A 27 -1.43 -7.90 -11.50
C VAL A 27 -1.73 -7.33 -10.11
N ALA A 28 -2.45 -6.21 -10.04
CA ALA A 28 -2.86 -5.63 -8.76
C ALA A 28 -3.78 -6.56 -7.94
N ARG A 29 -4.71 -7.26 -8.59
CA ARG A 29 -5.56 -8.27 -7.92
C ARG A 29 -4.75 -9.44 -7.38
N GLU A 30 -3.77 -9.93 -8.14
CA GLU A 30 -2.89 -11.01 -7.72
C GLU A 30 -1.99 -10.59 -6.54
N ALA A 31 -1.41 -9.39 -6.61
CA ALA A 31 -0.64 -8.83 -5.51
C ALA A 31 -1.48 -8.67 -4.22
N ALA A 32 -2.74 -8.27 -4.36
CA ALA A 32 -3.66 -8.15 -3.23
C ALA A 32 -4.04 -9.50 -2.62
N ALA A 33 -4.28 -10.51 -3.46
CA ALA A 33 -4.52 -11.88 -2.99
C ALA A 33 -3.30 -12.45 -2.24
N ALA A 34 -2.09 -12.00 -2.61
CA ALA A 34 -0.85 -12.34 -1.91
C ALA A 34 -0.54 -11.45 -0.69
N GLY A 35 -1.41 -10.52 -0.32
CA GLY A 35 -1.23 -9.61 0.82
C GLY A 35 -0.17 -8.53 0.64
N LYS A 36 0.30 -8.30 -0.59
CA LYS A 36 1.37 -7.31 -0.89
C LYS A 36 0.85 -5.88 -1.07
N VAL A 37 -0.44 -5.73 -1.36
CA VAL A 37 -1.13 -4.45 -1.52
C VAL A 37 -2.56 -4.58 -1.03
N ARG A 38 -3.14 -3.51 -0.49
CA ARG A 38 -4.58 -3.44 -0.20
C ARG A 38 -5.29 -2.69 -1.32
N LEU A 39 -6.30 -3.31 -1.93
CA LEU A 39 -7.17 -2.58 -2.85
C LEU A 39 -8.18 -1.75 -2.08
N PHE A 40 -8.35 -0.50 -2.49
CA PHE A 40 -9.38 0.40 -1.99
C PHE A 40 -10.20 0.97 -3.15
N GLY A 41 -11.41 1.46 -2.87
CA GLY A 41 -12.40 1.84 -3.88
C GLY A 41 -11.89 2.72 -5.02
N CYS A 42 -12.70 2.86 -6.06
CA CYS A 42 -12.32 3.61 -7.26
C CYS A 42 -12.21 5.13 -7.06
N VAL A 43 -12.77 5.66 -5.97
CA VAL A 43 -12.76 7.10 -5.66
C VAL A 43 -11.59 7.40 -4.73
N VAL A 44 -10.71 8.30 -5.16
CA VAL A 44 -9.58 8.80 -4.36
C VAL A 44 -10.03 10.08 -3.64
N PRO A 45 -10.09 10.12 -2.29
CA PRO A 45 -10.39 11.35 -1.57
C PRO A 45 -9.23 12.35 -1.67
N PRO A 46 -9.44 13.64 -1.34
CA PRO A 46 -8.38 14.66 -1.37
C PRO A 46 -7.17 14.31 -0.48
N GLU A 47 -7.42 13.62 0.63
CA GLU A 47 -6.40 13.14 1.56
C GLU A 47 -6.55 11.61 1.71
N PRO A 48 -5.99 10.82 0.77
CA PRO A 48 -6.09 9.37 0.84
C PRO A 48 -5.15 8.80 1.89
N ASP A 49 -5.65 7.78 2.61
CA ASP A 49 -4.79 6.90 3.39
C ASP A 49 -3.85 6.15 2.45
N GLN A 50 -2.62 5.93 2.86
CA GLN A 50 -1.58 5.36 2.00
C GLN A 50 -1.21 3.94 2.42
N TRP A 51 -1.41 3.61 3.69
CA TRP A 51 -0.95 2.37 4.29
C TRP A 51 -2.05 1.75 5.13
N THR A 52 -2.04 0.42 5.20
CA THR A 52 -2.86 -0.34 6.15
C THR A 52 -2.06 -1.46 6.80
N CYS A 53 -2.41 -1.86 8.02
CA CYS A 53 -1.81 -3.01 8.68
C CYS A 53 -2.72 -4.24 8.63
N SER A 54 -2.23 -5.39 9.09
CA SER A 54 -3.01 -6.62 9.24
C SER A 54 -4.26 -6.47 10.14
N GLN A 55 -4.25 -5.50 11.06
CA GLN A 55 -5.37 -5.17 11.95
C GLN A 55 -6.37 -4.16 11.33
N ASN A 56 -6.22 -3.79 10.06
CA ASN A 56 -7.07 -2.85 9.32
C ASN A 56 -7.03 -1.38 9.77
N HIS A 57 -6.07 -0.94 10.60
CA HIS A 57 -5.80 0.49 10.75
C HIS A 57 -5.30 1.05 9.42
N THR A 58 -5.74 2.24 9.05
CA THR A 58 -5.28 2.98 7.87
C THR A 58 -4.63 4.28 8.31
N TRP A 59 -3.59 4.70 7.59
CA TRP A 59 -2.89 5.94 7.87
C TRP A 59 -2.15 6.47 6.66
N ARG A 60 -1.70 7.72 6.75
CA ARG A 60 -0.75 8.34 5.84
C ARG A 60 0.62 8.43 6.51
N ALA A 61 1.68 8.08 5.80
CA ALA A 61 3.05 8.16 6.27
C ALA A 61 4.03 8.25 5.10
N GLY A 62 5.11 9.01 5.29
CA GLY A 62 6.16 9.20 4.29
C GLY A 62 5.79 10.19 3.19
N ASP A 63 6.68 10.28 2.20
CA ASP A 63 6.41 10.94 0.92
C ASP A 63 5.71 9.98 -0.06
N ASP A 64 5.14 10.54 -1.12
CA ASP A 64 4.44 9.76 -2.13
C ASP A 64 5.41 8.84 -2.93
N GLU A 65 6.72 9.16 -2.98
CA GLU A 65 7.74 8.33 -3.63
C GLU A 65 7.91 6.98 -2.92
N THR A 66 7.90 6.98 -1.59
CA THR A 66 7.97 5.77 -0.77
C THR A 66 6.77 4.87 -1.02
N LEU A 67 5.57 5.44 -1.09
CA LEU A 67 4.35 4.70 -1.43
C LEU A 67 4.43 4.10 -2.84
N ILE A 68 4.85 4.90 -3.83
CA ILE A 68 4.96 4.44 -5.23
C ILE A 68 5.97 3.29 -5.35
N ALA A 69 7.15 3.42 -4.73
CA ALA A 69 8.16 2.37 -4.72
C ALA A 69 7.65 1.07 -4.09
N ALA A 70 6.87 1.17 -3.00
CA ALA A 70 6.24 0.00 -2.36
C ALA A 70 5.23 -0.69 -3.27
N ILE A 71 4.40 0.10 -3.97
CA ILE A 71 3.40 -0.39 -4.92
C ILE A 71 4.07 -1.07 -6.12
N ASP A 72 5.10 -0.46 -6.70
CA ASP A 72 5.82 -1.03 -7.83
C ASP A 72 6.52 -2.34 -7.45
N ALA A 73 7.19 -2.37 -6.29
CA ALA A 73 7.77 -3.59 -5.75
C ALA A 73 6.72 -4.69 -5.50
N ALA A 74 5.56 -4.34 -4.96
CA ALA A 74 4.45 -5.27 -4.73
C ALA A 74 3.89 -5.85 -6.04
N MET A 75 3.84 -5.03 -7.10
CA MET A 75 3.39 -5.42 -8.43
C MET A 75 4.48 -6.10 -9.28
N GLY A 76 5.72 -6.17 -8.80
CA GLY A 76 6.85 -6.70 -9.56
C GLY A 76 7.22 -5.82 -10.76
N ARG A 77 6.94 -4.52 -10.68
CA ARG A 77 7.37 -3.52 -11.65
C ARG A 77 8.70 -2.95 -11.13
N GLY A 78 9.74 -3.03 -11.96
CA GLY A 78 11.09 -2.55 -11.65
C GLY A 78 11.78 -2.14 -12.92
#